data_AF-A0A7C4QY91-F1
#
_entry.id   AF-A0A7C4QY91-F1
#
_cell.length_a   1.000
_cell.length_b   1.000
_cell.length_c   1.000
_cell.angle_alpha   90.00
_cell.angle_beta   90.00
_cell.angle_gamma   90.00
#
_symmetry.space_group_name_H-M   'P 1'
#
loop_
_entity.id
_entity.type
_entity.pdbx_description
1 polymer ?
#
loop_
_entity_poly.entity_id
_entity_poly.type
_entity_poly.pdbx_seq_one_letter_code
_entity_poly.pdbx_strand_id
1 'polypeptide(L)' 'MVSSVQQAPTAMKIVGKRRPPGTPEAALRRAHVLQRQADLLNPYPRPRGFVFKARSYADYAQWRRAQSNPRLW' A
#
# COMPACT_ATOMS: atom_id res chain seq x y z
N MET A 1 -3.69 -38.84 32.86
CA MET A 1 -3.12 -39.05 31.51
C MET A 1 -3.92 -38.22 30.53
N VAL A 2 -3.42 -37.05 30.13
CA VAL A 2 -4.11 -36.15 29.20
C VAL A 2 -3.35 -36.18 27.89
N SER A 3 -3.92 -36.87 26.89
CA SER A 3 -3.33 -36.98 25.55
C SER A 3 -3.43 -35.64 24.83
N SER A 4 -2.29 -35.02 24.58
CA SER A 4 -2.16 -33.80 23.80
C SER A 4 -2.33 -34.14 22.31
N VAL A 5 -3.43 -33.68 21.71
CA VAL A 5 -3.65 -33.80 20.26
C VAL A 5 -2.79 -32.74 19.57
N GLN A 6 -1.64 -33.15 19.04
CA GLN A 6 -0.82 -32.31 18.17
C GLN A 6 -1.56 -32.14 16.83
N GLN A 7 -2.18 -30.97 16.62
CA GLN A 7 -2.66 -30.58 15.30
C GLN A 7 -1.46 -30.23 14.41
N ALA A 8 -1.25 -31.03 13.36
CA ALA A 8 -0.25 -30.75 12.35
C ALA A 8 -0.63 -29.48 11.56
N PRO A 9 0.34 -28.61 11.21
CA PRO A 9 0.06 -27.43 10.40
C PRO A 9 -0.40 -27.88 9.01
N THR A 10 -1.63 -27.54 8.66
CA THR A 10 -2.19 -27.81 7.33
C THR A 10 -1.35 -27.07 6.28
N ALA A 11 -0.57 -27.83 5.51
CA ALA A 11 0.21 -27.33 4.40
C ALA A 11 -0.73 -26.67 3.39
N MET A 12 -0.71 -25.34 3.33
CA MET A 12 -1.57 -24.54 2.48
C MET A 12 -1.32 -24.91 1.00
N LYS A 13 -2.28 -25.59 0.38
CA LYS A 13 -2.20 -26.00 -1.02
C LYS A 13 -2.31 -24.78 -1.92
N ILE A 14 -1.19 -24.35 -2.49
CA ILE A 14 -1.17 -23.28 -3.50
C ILE A 14 -1.75 -23.85 -4.80
N VAL A 15 -3.00 -23.52 -5.12
CA VAL A 15 -3.65 -23.93 -6.36
C VAL A 15 -3.48 -22.82 -7.40
N GLY A 16 -2.47 -22.94 -8.25
CA GLY A 16 -2.28 -22.01 -9.37
C GLY A 16 -0.93 -22.16 -10.06
N LYS A 17 -0.93 -22.28 -11.40
CA LYS A 17 0.29 -22.38 -12.22
C LYS A 17 0.83 -21.02 -12.68
N ARG A 18 0.43 -19.93 -12.02
CA ARG A 18 0.73 -18.58 -12.54
C ARG A 18 2.16 -18.21 -12.18
N ARG A 19 3.07 -18.31 -13.16
CA ARG A 19 4.45 -17.83 -13.00
C ARG A 19 4.42 -16.35 -12.60
N PRO A 20 5.25 -15.93 -11.61
CA PRO A 20 5.42 -14.51 -11.33
C PRO A 20 5.90 -13.81 -12.60
N PRO A 21 5.57 -12.52 -12.80
CA PRO A 21 6.05 -11.77 -13.95
C PRO A 21 7.58 -11.87 -14.00
N GLY A 22 8.12 -12.27 -15.16
CA GLY A 22 9.54 -12.60 -15.31
C GLY A 22 10.49 -11.41 -15.22
N THR A 23 9.98 -10.17 -15.23
CA THR A 23 10.79 -8.95 -15.07
C THR A 23 10.30 -8.08 -13.91
N PRO A 24 11.21 -7.35 -13.23
CA PRO A 24 10.86 -6.43 -12.14
C PRO A 24 9.80 -5.40 -12.53
N GLU A 25 9.86 -4.84 -13.75
CA GLU A 25 8.91 -3.83 -14.22
C GLU A 25 7.50 -4.40 -14.36
N ALA A 26 7.40 -5.65 -14.82
CA ALA A 26 6.12 -6.34 -14.93
C ALA A 26 5.53 -6.68 -13.54
N ALA A 27 6.39 -6.92 -12.53
CA ALA A 27 5.97 -7.06 -11.14
C ALA A 27 5.43 -5.75 -10.57
N LEU A 28 6.16 -4.64 -10.77
CA LEU A 28 5.74 -3.31 -10.33
C LEU A 28 4.41 -2.88 -10.96
N ARG A 29 4.23 -3.10 -12.28
CA ARG A 29 2.95 -2.81 -12.95
C ARG A 29 1.80 -3.60 -12.33
N ARG A 30 1.97 -4.90 -12.03
CA ARG A 30 0.94 -5.69 -11.36
C ARG A 30 0.66 -5.18 -9.95
N ALA A 31 1.70 -4.88 -9.18
CA ALA A 31 1.55 -4.36 -7.83
C ALA A 31 0.73 -3.06 -7.82
N HIS A 32 0.98 -2.14 -8.76
CA HIS A 32 0.19 -0.91 -8.89
C HIS A 32 -1.29 -1.17 -9.22
N VAL A 33 -1.59 -2.11 -10.10
CA VAL A 33 -2.98 -2.46 -10.44
C VAL A 33 -3.69 -3.05 -9.22
N LEU A 34 -3.04 -3.99 -8.52
CA LEU A 34 -3.59 -4.62 -7.32
C LEU A 34 -3.81 -3.60 -6.20
N GLN A 35 -2.86 -2.68 -6.00
CA GLN A 35 -2.98 -1.62 -5.00
C GLN A 35 -4.19 -0.71 -5.31
N ARG A 36 -4.38 -0.30 -6.57
CA ARG A 36 -5.54 0.51 -6.96
C ARG A 36 -6.85 -0.22 -6.70
N GLN A 37 -6.92 -1.51 -7.00
CA GLN A 37 -8.12 -2.33 -6.73
C GLN A 37 -8.37 -2.45 -5.22
N ALA A 38 -7.34 -2.66 -4.42
CA ALA A 38 -7.45 -2.70 -2.96
C ALA A 38 -7.90 -1.36 -2.38
N ASP A 39 -7.40 -0.24 -2.93
CA ASP A 39 -7.79 1.10 -2.49
C ASP A 39 -9.27 1.42 -2.75
N LEU A 40 -9.88 0.84 -3.80
CA LEU A 40 -11.32 0.97 -4.06
C LEU A 40 -12.17 0.25 -3.00
N LEU A 41 -11.63 -0.84 -2.43
CA LEU A 41 -12.29 -1.62 -1.38
C LEU A 41 -11.99 -1.09 0.02
N ASN A 42 -11.09 -0.11 0.16
CA ASN A 42 -10.71 0.42 1.46
C ASN A 42 -11.86 1.27 2.04
N PRO A 43 -12.51 0.83 3.14
CA PRO A 43 -13.60 1.59 3.76
C PRO A 43 -13.09 2.89 4.40
N TYR A 44 -11.77 3.01 4.60
CA TYR A 44 -11.12 4.21 5.06
C TYR A 44 -10.53 4.93 3.84
N PRO A 45 -11.09 6.08 3.42
CA PRO A 45 -10.51 6.82 2.32
C PRO A 45 -9.05 7.14 2.66
N ARG A 46 -8.17 7.09 1.65
CA ARG A 46 -6.78 7.55 1.83
C ARG A 46 -6.83 8.88 2.60
N PRO A 47 -5.99 9.07 3.63
CA PRO A 47 -5.96 10.33 4.36
C PRO A 47 -5.84 11.42 3.29
N ARG A 48 -6.86 12.27 3.19
CA ARG A 48 -6.81 13.46 2.32
C ARG A 48 -5.47 14.10 2.70
N GLY A 49 -4.58 14.25 1.73
CA GLY A 49 -3.19 14.66 1.99
C GLY A 49 -3.14 15.83 2.96
N PHE A 50 -2.02 15.96 3.68
CA PHE A 50 -1.85 17.02 4.67
C PHE A 50 -2.30 18.38 4.10
N VAL A 51 -3.40 18.92 4.62
CA VAL A 51 -3.95 20.19 4.15
C VAL A 51 -3.28 21.32 4.92
N PHE A 52 -2.27 21.93 4.32
CA PHE A 52 -1.67 23.14 4.86
C PHE A 52 -2.56 24.36 4.55
N LYS A 53 -3.19 24.94 5.57
CA LYS A 53 -3.94 26.20 5.45
C LYS A 53 -2.99 27.38 5.64
N ALA A 54 -2.57 27.99 4.55
CA ALA A 54 -1.79 29.22 4.54
C ALA A 54 -2.70 30.47 4.56
N ARG A 55 -2.27 31.56 5.18
CA ARG A 55 -2.99 32.84 5.17
C ARG A 55 -2.86 33.55 3.82
N SER A 56 -1.75 33.32 3.12
CA SER A 56 -1.48 33.87 1.80
C SER A 56 -0.82 32.82 0.89
N TYR A 57 -0.82 33.07 -0.42
CA TYR A 57 -0.12 32.22 -1.37
C TYR A 57 1.40 32.19 -1.13
N ALA A 58 1.99 33.30 -0.67
CA ALA A 58 3.42 33.41 -0.38
C ALA A 58 3.84 32.44 0.75
N ASP A 59 3.05 32.38 1.82
CA ASP A 59 3.29 31.46 2.95
C ASP A 59 3.19 30.00 2.52
N TYR A 60 2.21 29.68 1.66
CA TYR A 60 2.09 28.35 1.06
C TYR A 60 3.32 28.00 0.21
N ALA A 61 3.78 28.92 -0.64
CA ALA A 61 4.92 28.70 -1.52
C ALA A 61 6.22 28.49 -0.74
N GLN A 62 6.44 29.26 0.34
CA GLN A 62 7.59 29.09 1.22
C GLN A 62 7.53 27.74 1.94
N TRP A 63 6.37 27.38 2.50
CA TRP A 63 6.15 26.08 3.14
C TRP A 63 6.40 24.92 2.16
N ARG A 64 5.91 25.01 0.92
CA ARG A 64 6.09 23.99 -0.13
C ARG A 64 7.55 23.77 -0.48
N ARG A 65 8.32 24.84 -0.65
CA ARG A 65 9.76 24.76 -0.96
C ARG A 65 10.58 24.16 0.18
N ALA A 66 10.10 24.30 1.42
CA ALA A 66 10.76 23.75 2.59
C ALA A 66 10.51 22.24 2.80
N GLN A 67 9.56 21.64 2.08
CA GLN A 67 9.29 20.20 2.23
C GLN A 67 10.23 19.35 1.37
N SER A 68 11.00 18.47 2.03
CA SER A 68 11.79 17.42 1.38
C SER A 68 10.99 16.13 1.15
N ASN A 69 9.84 15.98 1.81
CA ASN A 69 9.03 14.77 1.74
C ASN A 69 8.09 14.79 0.52
N PRO A 70 8.23 13.84 -0.43
CA PRO A 70 7.38 13.78 -1.62
C PRO A 70 5.91 13.43 -1.34
N ARG A 71 5.54 13.10 -0.09
CA ARG A 71 4.18 12.73 0.31
C ARG A 71 3.35 13.87 0.90
N LEU A 72 3.92 15.07 1.03
CA LEU A 72 3.24 16.25 1.57
C LEU A 72 2.62 17.16 0.50
N TRP A 73 2.58 16.72 -0.76
CA TRP A 73 1.95 17.40 -1.89
C TRP A 73 1.17 16.42 -2.76
#